data_AF-A0A6L6F3I3-F1
#
_entry.id   AF-A0A6L6F3I3-F1
#
_cell.length_a   1.000
_cell.length_b   1.000
_cell.length_c   1.000
_cell.angle_alpha   90.00
_cell.angle_beta   90.00
_cell.angle_gamma   90.00
#
_symmetry.space_group_name_H-M   'P 1'
#
loop_
_entity.id
_entity.type
_entity.pdbx_description
1 polymer ?
#
loop_
_entity_poly.entity_id
_entity_poly.type
_entity_poly.pdbx_seq_one_letter_code
_entity_poly.pdbx_strand_id
1 'polypeptide(L)'
;KDGVEAHLQALLATHVGILGEDWSLVRREFPTAIGPVDLMCKDDQGRSVAVEIKRRGEIDGVEQLTRYLELLNRDPLLAPVTGIFAAQEIKPQARTLAQDRGIRCVVLDYEALKGTQDPSLRLF
;
A
#
# COMPACT_ATOMS: atom_id res chain seq x y z
N LYS A 1 -0.26 4.01 15.03
CA LYS A 1 0.27 4.59 13.78
C LYS A 1 0.94 5.91 14.13
N ASP A 2 2.20 6.13 13.72
CA ASP A 2 2.82 7.45 13.94
C ASP A 2 2.18 8.51 13.01
N GLY A 3 2.36 9.79 13.31
CA GLY A 3 1.73 10.87 12.54
C GLY A 3 2.16 10.90 11.07
N VAL A 4 3.35 10.37 10.75
CA VAL A 4 3.89 10.34 9.38
C VAL A 4 3.24 9.22 8.57
N GLU A 5 3.07 8.03 9.14
CA GLU A 5 2.39 6.91 8.50
C GLU A 5 0.91 7.21 8.24
N ALA A 6 0.24 7.87 9.18
CA ALA A 6 -1.14 8.32 8.98
C ALA A 6 -1.22 9.32 7.80
N HIS A 7 -0.25 10.23 7.68
CA HIS A 7 -0.20 11.19 6.59
C HIS A 7 0.14 10.54 5.24
N LEU A 8 1.15 9.66 5.19
CA LEU A 8 1.48 8.86 4.01
C LEU A 8 0.27 8.08 3.50
N GLN A 9 -0.49 7.46 4.40
CA GLN A 9 -1.72 6.75 4.05
C GLN A 9 -2.74 7.67 3.40
N ALA A 10 -2.97 8.86 3.98
CA ALA A 10 -3.92 9.82 3.42
C ALA A 10 -3.48 10.35 2.05
N LEU A 11 -2.20 10.65 1.87
CA LEU A 11 -1.63 11.10 0.60
C LEU A 11 -1.74 10.00 -0.46
N LEU A 12 -1.29 8.78 -0.15
CA LEU A 12 -1.33 7.67 -1.11
C LEU A 12 -2.76 7.26 -1.46
N ALA A 13 -3.69 7.33 -0.52
CA ALA A 13 -5.11 7.11 -0.79
C ALA A 13 -5.70 8.12 -1.79
N THR A 14 -5.19 9.36 -1.79
CA THR A 14 -5.59 10.42 -2.74
C THR A 14 -4.90 10.26 -4.10
N HIS A 15 -3.74 9.61 -4.13
CA HIS A 15 -2.86 9.51 -5.30
C HIS A 15 -2.50 8.05 -5.61
N VAL A 16 -3.49 7.15 -5.61
CA VAL A 16 -3.27 5.71 -5.86
C VAL A 16 -2.65 5.42 -7.23
N GLY A 17 -2.74 6.35 -8.18
CA GLY A 17 -2.05 6.30 -9.48
C GLY A 17 -0.52 6.16 -9.37
N ILE A 18 0.08 6.50 -8.22
CA ILE A 18 1.51 6.27 -7.93
C ILE A 18 1.84 4.76 -7.88
N LEU A 19 0.85 3.92 -7.56
CA LEU A 19 1.03 2.46 -7.52
C LEU A 19 0.92 1.83 -8.92
N GLY A 20 0.13 2.43 -9.80
CA GLY A 20 -0.05 2.06 -11.20
C GLY A 20 -1.13 2.91 -11.88
N GLU A 21 -1.09 2.98 -13.21
CA GLU A 21 -2.09 3.69 -14.02
C GLU A 21 -3.46 3.02 -13.91
N ASP A 22 -4.54 3.81 -13.92
CA ASP A 22 -5.93 3.34 -13.78
C ASP A 22 -6.25 2.59 -12.48
N TRP A 23 -5.40 2.72 -11.46
CA TRP A 23 -5.69 2.19 -10.13
C TRP A 23 -6.75 3.03 -9.41
N SER A 24 -7.58 2.37 -8.61
CA SER A 24 -8.61 3.02 -7.80
C SER A 24 -8.57 2.58 -6.34
N LEU A 25 -8.90 3.49 -5.44
CA LEU A 25 -9.04 3.21 -4.02
C LEU A 25 -10.40 2.53 -3.76
N VAL A 26 -10.41 1.39 -3.10
CA VAL A 26 -11.64 0.77 -2.57
C VAL A 26 -11.93 1.34 -1.19
N ARG A 27 -10.96 1.24 -0.27
CA ARG A 27 -11.16 1.67 1.12
C ARG A 27 -9.82 1.85 1.83
N ARG A 28 -9.77 2.84 2.74
CA ARG A 28 -8.73 2.97 3.75
C ARG A 28 -9.06 2.13 4.97
N GLU A 29 -8.03 1.59 5.63
CA GLU A 29 -8.17 0.75 6.82
C GLU A 29 -9.19 -0.38 6.58
N PHE A 30 -8.97 -1.15 5.51
CA PHE A 30 -9.88 -2.22 5.11
C PHE A 30 -9.83 -3.34 6.15
N PRO A 31 -10.97 -3.71 6.76
CA PRO A 31 -10.99 -4.58 7.93
C PRO A 31 -10.55 -6.01 7.59
N THR A 32 -9.77 -6.61 8.48
CA THR A 32 -9.52 -8.06 8.52
C THR A 32 -9.74 -8.58 9.94
N ALA A 33 -9.72 -9.91 10.13
CA ALA A 33 -9.91 -10.53 11.44
C ALA A 33 -8.82 -10.16 12.47
N ILE A 34 -7.64 -9.68 12.03
CA ILE A 34 -6.50 -9.35 12.90
C ILE A 34 -6.14 -7.86 12.85
N GLY A 35 -7.10 -7.02 12.45
CA GLY A 35 -6.90 -5.58 12.26
C GLY A 35 -6.91 -5.18 10.78
N PRO A 36 -6.99 -3.88 10.48
CA PRO A 36 -7.14 -3.42 9.11
C PRO A 36 -5.83 -3.46 8.33
N VAL A 37 -5.91 -3.71 7.02
CA VAL A 37 -4.84 -3.35 6.08
C VAL A 37 -4.99 -1.89 5.69
N ASP A 38 -3.87 -1.21 5.45
CA ASP A 38 -3.87 0.25 5.30
C ASP A 38 -4.71 0.75 4.14
N LEU A 39 -4.54 0.17 2.95
CA LEU A 39 -5.41 0.43 1.79
C LEU A 39 -5.82 -0.89 1.15
N MET A 40 -7.06 -0.93 0.68
CA MET A 40 -7.51 -1.86 -0.35
C MET A 40 -7.73 -1.06 -1.63
N CYS A 41 -7.15 -1.52 -2.73
CA CYS A 41 -7.23 -0.90 -4.06
C CYS A 41 -7.71 -1.91 -5.10
N LYS A 42 -8.12 -1.39 -6.26
CA LYS A 42 -8.20 -2.15 -7.50
C LYS A 42 -7.09 -1.70 -8.45
N ASP A 43 -6.44 -2.66 -9.09
CA ASP A 43 -5.52 -2.38 -10.19
C ASP A 43 -6.27 -2.10 -11.51
N ASP A 44 -5.50 -1.87 -12.57
CA ASP A 44 -5.96 -1.64 -13.95
C ASP A 44 -6.83 -2.78 -14.52
N GLN A 45 -6.74 -3.97 -13.94
CA GLN A 45 -7.53 -5.15 -14.31
C GLN A 45 -8.70 -5.39 -13.34
N GLY A 46 -8.96 -4.49 -12.40
CA GLY A 46 -10.01 -4.64 -11.38
C GLY A 46 -9.69 -5.68 -10.29
N ARG A 47 -8.45 -6.17 -10.21
CA ARG A 47 -8.01 -7.14 -9.21
C ARG A 47 -7.73 -6.45 -7.88
N SER A 48 -7.98 -7.17 -6.80
CA SER A 48 -7.82 -6.62 -5.45
C SER A 48 -6.33 -6.54 -5.08
N VAL A 49 -5.90 -5.39 -4.56
CA VAL A 49 -4.53 -5.19 -4.09
C VAL A 49 -4.56 -4.61 -2.68
N ALA A 50 -3.94 -5.32 -1.74
CA ALA A 50 -3.76 -4.89 -0.37
C ALA A 50 -2.43 -4.15 -0.25
N VAL A 51 -2.45 -2.94 0.32
CA VAL A 51 -1.26 -2.10 0.48
C VAL A 51 -1.01 -1.87 1.96
N GLU A 52 0.20 -2.17 2.42
CA GLU A 52 0.68 -1.83 3.77
C GLU A 52 1.68 -0.67 3.67
N ILE A 53 1.53 0.36 4.51
CA ILE A 53 2.31 1.60 4.41
C ILE A 53 3.13 1.81 5.68
N LYS A 54 4.44 1.95 5.53
CA LYS A 54 5.36 2.24 6.65
C LYS A 54 6.14 3.53 6.39
N ARG A 55 6.55 4.21 7.46
CA ARG A 55 7.59 5.25 7.33
C ARG A 55 8.94 4.59 7.02
N ARG A 56 9.29 3.54 7.76
CA ARG A 56 10.47 2.70 7.55
C ARG A 56 10.02 1.25 7.40
N GLY A 57 10.26 0.66 6.25
CA GLY A 57 9.90 -0.69 5.91
C GLY A 57 10.88 -1.70 6.49
N GLU A 58 10.42 -2.44 7.49
CA GLU A 58 11.16 -3.50 8.18
C GLU A 58 10.45 -4.86 7.99
N ILE A 59 11.06 -5.95 8.50
CA ILE A 59 10.56 -7.32 8.33
C ILE A 59 9.16 -7.49 8.94
N ASP A 60 8.91 -6.85 10.09
CA ASP A 60 7.64 -6.89 10.80
C ASP A 60 6.46 -6.42 9.93
N GLY A 61 6.65 -5.37 9.12
CA GLY A 61 5.66 -4.88 8.17
C GLY A 61 5.36 -5.86 7.04
N VAL A 62 6.37 -6.58 6.56
CA VAL A 62 6.19 -7.63 5.54
C VAL A 62 5.44 -8.82 6.13
N GLU A 63 5.79 -9.23 7.35
CA GLU A 63 5.10 -10.29 8.07
C GLU A 63 3.64 -9.94 8.35
N GLN A 64 3.37 -8.68 8.72
CA GLN A 64 2.03 -8.16 8.89
C GLN A 64 1.21 -8.25 7.60
N LEU A 65 1.75 -7.74 6.48
CA LEU A 65 1.08 -7.82 5.18
C LEU A 65 0.86 -9.26 4.73
N THR A 66 1.81 -10.15 4.97
CA THR A 66 1.67 -11.59 4.64
C THR A 66 0.47 -12.20 5.36
N ARG A 67 0.30 -11.93 6.66
CA ARG A 67 -0.87 -12.41 7.42
C ARG A 67 -2.18 -11.84 6.90
N TYR A 68 -2.20 -10.56 6.50
CA TYR A 68 -3.39 -9.98 5.86
C TYR A 68 -3.72 -10.66 4.54
N LEU A 69 -2.73 -10.89 3.67
CA LEU A 69 -2.95 -11.56 2.38
C LEU A 69 -3.49 -12.98 2.57
N GLU A 70 -2.99 -13.72 3.55
CA GLU A 70 -3.52 -15.06 3.86
C GLU A 70 -5.01 -15.01 4.22
N LEU A 71 -5.42 -14.04 5.04
CA LEU A 71 -6.82 -13.88 5.44
C LEU A 71 -7.70 -13.39 4.30
N LEU A 72 -7.25 -12.37 3.56
CA LEU A 72 -7.99 -11.75 2.47
C LEU A 72 -8.19 -12.72 1.29
N ASN A 73 -7.23 -13.60 1.01
CA ASN A 73 -7.34 -14.61 -0.04
C ASN A 73 -8.25 -15.80 0.33
N ARG A 74 -8.75 -15.89 1.58
CA ARG A 74 -9.78 -16.87 1.95
C ARG A 74 -11.18 -16.44 1.50
N ASP A 75 -11.38 -15.15 1.21
CA ASP A 75 -12.65 -14.64 0.71
C ASP A 75 -12.70 -14.74 -0.84
N PRO A 76 -13.57 -15.60 -1.42
CA PRO A 76 -13.66 -15.77 -2.86
C PRO A 76 -14.19 -14.53 -3.61
N LEU A 77 -14.79 -13.56 -2.91
CA LEU A 77 -15.23 -12.29 -3.51
C LEU A 77 -14.07 -11.31 -3.68
N LEU A 78 -12.99 -11.48 -2.90
CA LEU A 78 -11.80 -10.65 -2.97
C LEU A 78 -10.67 -11.31 -3.76
N ALA A 79 -10.52 -12.62 -3.62
CA ALA A 79 -9.43 -13.38 -4.20
C ALA A 79 -9.44 -13.35 -5.75
N PRO A 80 -8.25 -13.30 -6.39
CA PRO A 80 -6.94 -13.18 -5.77
C PRO A 80 -6.64 -11.77 -5.27
N VAL A 81 -6.05 -11.68 -4.08
CA VAL A 81 -5.54 -10.43 -3.49
C VAL A 81 -4.01 -10.46 -3.52
N THR A 82 -3.41 -9.49 -4.21
CA THR A 82 -1.95 -9.31 -4.21
C THR A 82 -1.51 -8.24 -3.23
N GLY A 83 -0.22 -8.22 -2.88
CA GLY A 83 0.33 -7.31 -1.86
C GLY A 83 1.29 -6.26 -2.41
N ILE A 84 1.16 -5.03 -1.92
CA ILE A 84 2.19 -3.99 -2.03
C ILE A 84 2.67 -3.58 -0.64
N PHE A 85 3.99 -3.62 -0.44
CA PHE A 85 4.65 -3.02 0.71
C PHE A 85 5.24 -1.67 0.31
N ALA A 86 4.64 -0.59 0.80
CA ALA A 86 5.01 0.78 0.44
C ALA A 86 5.66 1.50 1.62
N ALA A 87 6.83 2.12 1.43
CA ALA A 87 7.48 2.90 2.48
C ALA A 87 8.41 3.98 1.94
N GLN A 88 8.75 5.00 2.76
CA GLN A 88 9.76 5.99 2.35
C GLN A 88 11.17 5.39 2.24
N GLU A 89 11.46 4.38 3.06
CA GLU A 89 12.68 3.60 3.01
C GLU A 89 12.32 2.14 3.27
N ILE A 90 12.88 1.19 2.53
CA ILE A 90 12.70 -0.25 2.77
C ILE A 90 14.06 -0.87 3.01
N LYS A 91 14.25 -1.51 4.18
CA LYS A 91 15.50 -2.19 4.52
C LYS A 91 15.76 -3.37 3.57
N PRO A 92 17.02 -3.65 3.18
CA PRO A 92 17.33 -4.72 2.24
C PRO A 92 16.72 -6.08 2.60
N GLN A 93 16.80 -6.48 3.88
CA GLN A 93 16.25 -7.74 4.35
C GLN A 93 14.71 -7.81 4.26
N ALA A 94 14.02 -6.68 4.48
CA ALA A 94 12.57 -6.60 4.32
C ALA A 94 12.19 -6.71 2.84
N ARG A 95 12.94 -6.04 1.96
CA ARG A 95 12.77 -6.15 0.50
C ARG A 95 12.95 -7.59 0.02
N THR A 96 14.02 -8.26 0.44
CA THR A 96 14.27 -9.67 0.09
C THR A 96 13.11 -10.56 0.51
N LEU A 97 12.63 -10.43 1.75
CA LEU A 97 11.51 -11.22 2.26
C LEU A 97 10.20 -10.93 1.51
N ALA A 98 9.91 -9.66 1.22
CA ALA A 98 8.72 -9.28 0.48
C ALA A 98 8.73 -9.89 -0.93
N GLN A 99 9.84 -9.79 -1.64
CA GLN A 99 10.00 -10.34 -2.98
C GLN A 99 9.87 -11.87 -3.00
N ASP A 100 10.47 -12.57 -2.03
CA ASP A 100 10.35 -14.02 -1.86
C ASP A 100 8.87 -14.45 -1.71
N ARG A 101 8.05 -13.61 -1.08
CA ARG A 101 6.60 -13.84 -0.89
C ARG A 101 5.72 -13.31 -2.03
N GLY A 102 6.31 -12.84 -3.13
CA GLY A 102 5.56 -12.24 -4.24
C GLY A 102 4.91 -10.89 -3.91
N ILE A 103 5.36 -10.21 -2.86
CA ILE A 103 4.90 -8.86 -2.47
C ILE A 103 5.74 -7.81 -3.19
N ARG A 104 5.07 -6.94 -3.95
CA ARG A 104 5.74 -5.83 -4.66
C ARG A 104 6.15 -4.75 -3.65
N CYS A 105 7.41 -4.30 -3.74
CA CYS A 105 7.92 -3.20 -2.92
C CYS A 105 7.85 -1.87 -3.68
N VAL A 106 7.33 -0.83 -3.05
CA VAL A 106 7.28 0.54 -3.59
C VAL A 106 7.94 1.51 -2.62
N VAL A 107 8.91 2.28 -3.11
CA VAL A 107 9.50 3.37 -2.33
C VAL A 107 8.70 4.64 -2.59
N LEU A 108 8.22 5.28 -1.53
CA LEU A 108 7.38 6.48 -1.60
C LEU A 108 8.24 7.72 -1.44
N ASP A 109 8.16 8.63 -2.40
CA ASP A 109 8.68 9.99 -2.24
C ASP A 109 7.61 10.83 -1.51
N TYR A 110 7.88 11.11 -0.23
CA TYR A 110 6.95 11.85 0.62
C TYR A 110 6.77 13.31 0.18
N GLU A 111 7.83 13.97 -0.28
CA GLU A 111 7.73 15.36 -0.71
C GLU A 111 6.98 15.45 -2.05
N ALA A 112 7.21 14.51 -2.97
CA ALA A 112 6.42 14.43 -4.20
C ALA A 112 4.93 14.15 -3.93
N LEU A 113 4.62 13.20 -3.03
CA LEU A 113 3.25 12.88 -2.59
C LEU A 113 2.54 14.09 -1.94
N LYS A 114 3.29 14.91 -1.22
CA LYS A 114 2.76 16.13 -0.61
C LYS A 114 2.57 17.22 -1.66
N GLY A 115 3.49 17.35 -2.61
CA GLY A 115 3.41 18.30 -3.73
C GLY A 115 2.27 18.02 -4.70
N THR A 116 1.83 16.76 -4.86
CA THR A 116 0.66 16.42 -5.68
C THR A 116 -0.67 16.94 -5.13
N GLN A 117 -0.69 17.42 -3.88
CA GLN A 117 -1.84 18.11 -3.29
C GLN A 117 -1.96 19.58 -3.72
N ASP A 118 -0.98 20.14 -4.44
CA ASP A 118 -1.02 21.55 -4.83
C ASP A 118 -1.72 21.75 -6.19
N PRO A 119 -2.97 22.26 -6.23
CA PRO A 119 -3.64 22.57 -7.48
C PRO A 119 -2.95 23.69 -8.28
N SER A 120 -2.03 24.45 -7.70
CA SER A 120 -1.26 25.48 -8.42
C SER A 120 -0.19 24.89 -9.37
N LEU A 121 0.17 23.61 -9.23
CA LEU A 121 1.12 22.91 -10.09
C LEU A 121 0.49 22.25 -11.34
N ARG A 122 -0.84 22.38 -11.53
CA ARG A 122 -1.57 21.82 -12.69
C ARG A 122 -1.87 22.82 -13.81
N LEU A 123 -1.39 24.07 -13.73
CA LEU A 123 -1.47 25.01 -14.85
C LEU A 123 -0.20 24.93 -15.69
N PHE A 124 -0.21 24.09 -16.73
CA PHE A 124 0.42 24.36 -18.03
C PHE A 124 -0.33 23.60 -19.13
#